data_AF-A0A2G6JM36-F1
#
_entry.id   AF-A0A2G6JM36-F1
#
_cell.length_a   1.000
_cell.length_b   1.000
_cell.length_c   1.000
_cell.angle_alpha   90.00
_cell.angle_beta   90.00
_cell.angle_gamma   90.00
#
_symmetry.space_group_name_H-M   'P 1'
#
loop_
_entity.id
_entity.type
_entity.pdbx_description
1 polymer ?
#
loop_
_entity_poly.entity_id
_entity_poly.type
_entity_poly.pdbx_seq_one_letter_code
_entity_poly.pdbx_strand_id
1 'polypeptide(L)'
;MTLITPLDTSPVTRPSIPSTLHVGSGKNWRPEYLNLDIEPRWRPDILYDLAQPLPADGQVTVDTERFGRLTLSENLFPEIIAQDVLEHIPDLSAAMTTMLHWLRVGGVLRIFVPYELSLGAWSDPTHVRAFNERSFHYYTVWSWYLGWRTHHFALTKMEFVPTDFGKSLTEKGVELDELLRTPRAIEQMYVELTKQALSPEDLRVTETFLDGRR
;
A
#
# COMPACT_ATOMS: atom_id res chain seq x y z
N MET A 1 31.48 -48.16 22.89
CA MET A 1 30.96 -47.16 23.84
C MET A 1 30.86 -45.86 23.06
N THR A 2 29.71 -45.63 22.44
CA THR A 2 29.51 -44.58 21.43
C THR A 2 29.22 -43.26 22.13
N LEU A 3 30.09 -42.27 21.93
CA LEU A 3 29.95 -40.94 22.48
C LEU A 3 28.79 -40.23 21.80
N ILE A 4 27.77 -39.87 22.58
CA ILE A 4 26.65 -39.03 22.15
C ILE A 4 27.12 -37.59 22.26
N THR A 5 27.28 -36.91 21.13
CA THR A 5 27.51 -35.46 21.08
C THR A 5 26.23 -34.75 21.55
N PRO A 6 26.29 -33.74 22.45
CA PRO A 6 25.09 -33.02 22.86
C PRO A 6 24.51 -32.26 21.66
N LEU A 7 23.18 -32.33 21.48
CA LEU A 7 22.46 -31.44 20.58
C LEU A 7 22.68 -29.99 21.03
N ASP A 8 23.08 -29.15 20.09
CA ASP A 8 23.13 -27.70 20.27
C ASP A 8 21.72 -27.16 20.52
N THR A 9 21.47 -26.68 21.74
CA THR A 9 20.19 -26.10 22.18
C THR A 9 20.21 -24.58 22.10
N SER A 10 21.11 -23.97 21.33
CA SER A 10 21.08 -22.53 21.10
C SER A 10 19.70 -22.14 20.52
N PRO A 11 19.02 -21.11 21.05
CA PRO A 11 17.76 -20.66 20.49
C PRO A 11 18.02 -20.25 19.05
N VAL A 12 17.37 -20.93 18.10
CA VAL A 12 17.33 -20.49 16.70
C VAL A 12 16.64 -19.13 16.70
N THR A 13 17.42 -18.07 16.69
CA THR A 13 16.91 -16.71 16.47
C THR A 13 16.33 -16.69 15.07
N ARG A 14 15.01 -16.84 14.96
CA ARG A 14 14.33 -16.62 13.69
C ARG A 14 14.74 -15.21 13.23
N PRO A 15 15.21 -15.03 11.99
CA PRO A 15 15.52 -13.70 11.50
C PRO A 15 14.25 -12.85 11.64
N SER A 16 14.36 -11.72 12.36
CA SER A 16 13.28 -10.75 12.43
C SER A 16 13.01 -10.23 11.02
N ILE A 17 11.75 -10.26 10.57
CA ILE A 17 11.40 -9.66 9.29
C ILE A 17 11.63 -8.14 9.33
N PRO A 18 11.96 -7.53 8.19
CA PRO A 18 12.04 -6.08 8.05
C PRO A 18 10.78 -5.36 8.54
N SER A 19 10.96 -4.14 9.05
CA SER A 19 9.84 -3.29 9.50
C SER A 19 9.05 -2.66 8.34
N THR A 20 9.62 -2.61 7.14
CA THR A 20 8.99 -2.04 5.95
C THR A 20 8.60 -3.16 4.98
N LEU A 21 7.33 -3.19 4.60
CA LEU A 21 6.82 -4.02 3.50
C LEU A 21 6.82 -3.19 2.21
N HIS A 22 7.46 -3.69 1.16
CA HIS A 22 7.47 -3.07 -0.16
C HIS A 22 6.59 -3.88 -1.11
N VAL A 23 5.40 -3.37 -1.41
CA VAL A 23 4.43 -4.05 -2.27
C VAL A 23 4.60 -3.64 -3.74
N GLY A 24 4.50 -4.60 -4.65
CA GLY A 24 4.83 -4.38 -6.06
C GLY A 24 6.30 -4.07 -6.27
N SER A 25 7.18 -4.71 -5.50
CA SER A 25 8.60 -4.35 -5.45
C SER A 25 9.29 -4.37 -6.82
N GLY A 26 8.84 -5.22 -7.75
CA GLY A 26 9.29 -5.29 -9.13
C GLY A 26 10.80 -5.21 -9.29
N LYS A 27 11.24 -4.34 -10.20
CA LYS A 27 12.67 -4.00 -10.41
C LYS A 27 13.29 -3.19 -9.26
N ASN A 28 12.47 -2.66 -8.36
CA ASN A 28 12.87 -1.80 -7.24
C ASN A 28 13.06 -2.59 -5.93
N TRP A 29 13.23 -3.91 -6.01
CA TRP A 29 13.52 -4.78 -4.86
C TRP A 29 14.64 -4.22 -3.95
N ARG A 30 14.46 -4.32 -2.63
CA ARG A 30 15.42 -3.83 -1.62
C ARG A 30 15.76 -4.92 -0.59
N PRO A 31 17.05 -5.22 -0.36
CA PRO A 31 17.44 -6.22 0.64
C PRO A 31 17.09 -5.82 2.08
N GLU A 32 16.85 -4.54 2.35
CA GLU A 32 16.50 -4.02 3.66
C GLU A 32 15.01 -4.15 3.96
N TYR A 33 14.19 -4.46 2.94
CA TYR A 33 12.73 -4.58 3.05
C TYR A 33 12.26 -6.03 2.93
N LEU A 34 11.02 -6.25 3.33
CA LEU A 34 10.25 -7.43 2.97
C LEU A 34 9.52 -7.11 1.66
N ASN A 35 9.88 -7.78 0.58
CA ASN A 35 9.43 -7.45 -0.77
C ASN A 35 8.30 -8.39 -1.17
N LEU A 36 7.19 -7.81 -1.61
CA LEU A 36 6.02 -8.52 -2.10
C LEU A 36 5.80 -8.17 -3.57
N ASP A 37 5.54 -9.18 -4.39
CA ASP A 37 5.13 -9.00 -5.77
C ASP A 37 4.19 -10.13 -6.22
N ILE A 38 3.44 -9.89 -7.28
CA ILE A 38 2.62 -10.93 -7.94
C ILE A 38 3.43 -11.71 -8.96
N GLU A 39 4.51 -11.11 -9.49
CA GLU A 39 5.27 -11.66 -10.60
C GLU A 39 6.56 -12.34 -10.10
N PRO A 40 6.68 -13.67 -10.23
CA PRO A 40 7.82 -14.41 -9.70
C PRO A 40 9.16 -14.05 -10.35
N ARG A 41 9.18 -13.51 -11.59
CA ARG A 41 10.44 -13.13 -12.25
C ARG A 41 11.25 -12.09 -11.48
N TRP A 42 10.61 -11.28 -10.64
CA TRP A 42 11.26 -10.27 -9.82
C TRP A 42 11.86 -10.82 -8.51
N ARG A 43 11.66 -12.12 -8.24
CA ARG A 43 12.14 -12.81 -7.04
C ARG A 43 11.80 -12.07 -5.73
N PRO A 44 10.51 -11.73 -5.50
CA PRO A 44 10.10 -11.15 -4.22
C PRO A 44 10.32 -12.13 -3.07
N ASP A 45 10.34 -11.63 -1.84
CA ASP A 45 10.28 -12.49 -0.65
C ASP A 45 8.92 -13.19 -0.53
N ILE A 46 7.86 -12.49 -0.94
CA ILE A 46 6.46 -12.91 -0.83
C ILE A 46 5.83 -12.83 -2.22
N LEU A 47 5.40 -13.99 -2.73
CA LEU A 47 4.60 -14.07 -3.95
C LEU A 47 3.11 -14.02 -3.56
N TYR A 48 2.44 -12.91 -3.82
CA TYR A 48 1.04 -12.71 -3.40
C TYR A 48 0.30 -11.75 -4.32
N ASP A 49 -0.93 -12.11 -4.71
CA ASP A 49 -1.82 -11.26 -5.49
C ASP A 49 -2.69 -10.39 -4.56
N LEU A 50 -2.37 -9.10 -4.49
CA LEU A 50 -3.11 -8.12 -3.69
C LEU A 50 -4.52 -7.82 -4.21
N ALA A 51 -4.85 -8.22 -5.45
CA ALA A 51 -6.22 -8.10 -5.96
C ALA A 51 -7.15 -9.18 -5.37
N GLN A 52 -6.64 -10.17 -4.66
CA GLN A 52 -7.46 -11.16 -3.97
C GLN A 52 -7.86 -10.67 -2.57
N PRO A 53 -9.11 -10.92 -2.14
CA PRO A 53 -9.51 -10.64 -0.77
C PRO A 53 -8.67 -11.49 0.20
N LEU A 54 -8.44 -10.94 1.40
CA LEU A 54 -7.80 -11.70 2.48
C LEU A 54 -8.59 -12.98 2.80
N PRO A 55 -7.91 -14.06 3.22
CA PRO A 55 -8.56 -15.23 3.78
C PRO A 55 -9.50 -14.87 4.94
N ALA A 56 -10.50 -15.72 5.22
CA ALA A 56 -11.53 -15.44 6.23
C ALA A 56 -10.97 -15.25 7.65
N ASP A 57 -9.81 -15.86 7.95
CA ASP A 57 -9.08 -15.70 9.22
C ASP A 57 -8.11 -14.51 9.22
N GLY A 58 -8.03 -13.76 8.11
CA GLY A 58 -7.14 -12.62 7.90
C GLY A 58 -5.67 -12.98 7.75
N GLN A 59 -5.30 -14.26 7.72
CA GLN A 59 -3.90 -14.68 7.78
C GLN A 59 -3.39 -15.21 6.45
N VAL A 60 -2.23 -14.72 6.03
CA VAL A 60 -1.53 -15.19 4.83
C VAL A 60 -0.23 -15.87 5.27
N THR A 61 -0.15 -17.19 5.08
CA THR A 61 1.06 -17.95 5.38
C THR A 61 1.84 -18.23 4.09
N VAL A 62 3.12 -17.87 4.07
CA VAL A 62 4.02 -18.07 2.92
C VAL A 62 5.36 -18.63 3.37
N ASP A 63 5.95 -19.49 2.54
CA ASP A 63 7.33 -19.93 2.70
C ASP A 63 8.23 -19.00 1.89
N THR A 64 9.19 -18.34 2.54
CA THR A 64 10.11 -17.37 1.93
C THR A 64 11.53 -17.91 1.90
N GLU A 65 12.32 -17.53 0.89
CA GLU A 65 13.74 -17.91 0.79
C GLU A 65 14.57 -17.25 1.90
N ARG A 66 14.28 -15.98 2.22
CA ARG A 66 15.10 -15.15 3.13
C ARG A 66 14.72 -15.26 4.60
N PHE A 67 13.46 -15.57 4.92
CA PHE A 67 12.93 -15.49 6.29
C PHE A 67 12.22 -16.77 6.74
N GLY A 68 12.26 -17.83 5.93
CA GLY A 68 11.54 -19.07 6.18
C GLY A 68 10.03 -18.88 6.12
N ARG A 69 9.29 -19.70 6.88
CA ARG A 69 7.83 -19.63 6.96
C ARG A 69 7.38 -18.39 7.73
N LEU A 70 6.62 -17.53 7.05
CA LEU A 70 6.01 -16.33 7.61
C LEU A 70 4.48 -16.46 7.66
N THR A 71 3.87 -15.84 8.65
CA THR A 71 2.42 -15.61 8.70
C THR A 71 2.18 -14.12 8.81
N LEU A 72 1.61 -13.52 7.78
CA LEU A 72 1.19 -12.12 7.75
C LEU A 72 -0.20 -12.03 8.37
N SER A 73 -0.32 -11.25 9.44
CA SER A 73 -1.56 -10.98 10.17
C SER A 73 -1.76 -9.48 10.35
N GLU A 74 -2.83 -9.09 11.05
CA GLU A 74 -3.06 -7.67 11.33
C GLU A 74 -1.93 -7.01 12.11
N ASN A 75 -1.75 -5.71 11.89
CA ASN A 75 -0.85 -4.84 12.67
C ASN A 75 0.62 -5.32 12.70
N LEU A 76 1.13 -5.78 11.57
CA LEU A 76 2.49 -6.30 11.47
C LEU A 76 3.52 -5.21 11.14
N PHE A 77 3.20 -4.29 10.22
CA PHE A 77 4.18 -3.33 9.68
C PHE A 77 3.93 -1.90 10.18
N PRO A 78 4.95 -1.20 10.72
CA PRO A 78 4.87 0.25 10.89
C PRO A 78 4.85 1.01 9.55
N GLU A 79 5.39 0.43 8.48
CA GLU A 79 5.46 1.08 7.17
C GLU A 79 5.17 0.11 6.02
N ILE A 80 4.36 0.55 5.06
CA ILE A 80 4.17 -0.11 3.77
C ILE A 80 4.48 0.90 2.67
N ILE A 81 5.26 0.49 1.66
CA ILE A 81 5.56 1.28 0.47
C ILE A 81 4.89 0.64 -0.74
N ALA A 82 4.08 1.42 -1.45
CA ALA A 82 3.44 1.07 -2.72
C ALA A 82 3.89 2.06 -3.79
N GLN A 83 4.93 1.71 -4.54
CA GLN A 83 5.48 2.56 -5.59
C GLN A 83 5.18 1.95 -6.96
N ASP A 84 4.52 2.72 -7.83
CA ASP A 84 4.20 2.35 -9.22
C ASP A 84 3.52 0.96 -9.30
N VAL A 85 2.53 0.72 -8.43
CA VAL A 85 1.86 -0.58 -8.26
C VAL A 85 0.34 -0.47 -8.23
N LEU A 86 -0.25 0.56 -7.60
CA LEU A 86 -1.70 0.62 -7.37
C LEU A 86 -2.49 0.81 -8.67
N GLU A 87 -1.89 1.39 -9.69
CA GLU A 87 -2.42 1.56 -11.04
C GLU A 87 -2.55 0.24 -11.81
N HIS A 88 -1.83 -0.80 -11.38
CA HIS A 88 -1.83 -2.13 -12.00
C HIS A 88 -2.83 -3.11 -11.35
N ILE A 89 -3.28 -2.89 -10.11
CA ILE A 89 -4.06 -3.88 -9.33
C ILE A 89 -5.55 -3.86 -9.71
N PRO A 90 -6.16 -4.87 -10.35
CA PRO A 90 -7.57 -4.79 -10.79
C PRO A 90 -8.60 -4.52 -9.67
N ASP A 91 -8.47 -5.17 -8.51
CA ASP A 91 -9.27 -4.89 -7.31
C ASP A 91 -8.47 -4.09 -6.29
N LEU A 92 -8.47 -2.76 -6.46
CA LEU A 92 -7.76 -1.86 -5.55
C LEU A 92 -8.39 -1.85 -4.14
N SER A 93 -9.70 -2.11 -4.01
CA SER A 93 -10.36 -2.16 -2.70
C SER A 93 -9.89 -3.34 -1.87
N ALA A 94 -9.69 -4.51 -2.49
CA ALA A 94 -9.07 -5.67 -1.84
C ALA A 94 -7.64 -5.37 -1.39
N ALA A 95 -6.83 -4.75 -2.26
CA ALA A 95 -5.44 -4.40 -1.92
C ALA A 95 -5.35 -3.38 -0.78
N MET A 96 -6.16 -2.31 -0.83
CA MET A 96 -6.19 -1.29 0.23
C MET A 96 -6.71 -1.86 1.55
N THR A 97 -7.66 -2.79 1.51
CA THR A 97 -8.13 -3.52 2.71
C THR A 97 -7.02 -4.39 3.30
N THR A 98 -6.26 -5.09 2.44
CA THR A 98 -5.12 -5.92 2.84
C THR A 98 -4.02 -5.08 3.48
N MET A 99 -3.64 -3.97 2.87
CA MET A 99 -2.64 -3.05 3.43
C MET A 99 -3.12 -2.42 4.74
N LEU A 100 -4.39 -2.03 4.84
CA LEU A 100 -4.96 -1.55 6.11
C LEU A 100 -4.90 -2.62 7.21
N HIS A 101 -5.16 -3.87 6.87
CA HIS A 101 -5.09 -4.99 7.79
C HIS A 101 -3.66 -5.17 8.31
N TRP A 102 -2.67 -5.32 7.42
CA TRP A 102 -1.27 -5.57 7.77
C TRP A 102 -0.56 -4.37 8.42
N LEU A 103 -0.98 -3.14 8.15
CA LEU A 103 -0.39 -1.95 8.75
C LEU A 103 -0.74 -1.87 10.25
N ARG A 104 0.22 -1.50 11.10
CA ARG A 104 -0.01 -1.17 12.51
C ARG A 104 -0.86 0.08 12.64
N VAL A 105 -1.63 0.18 13.72
CA VAL A 105 -2.28 1.45 14.08
C VAL A 105 -1.20 2.53 14.26
N GLY A 106 -1.38 3.69 13.63
CA GLY A 106 -0.37 4.75 13.53
C GLY A 106 0.74 4.48 12.51
N GLY A 107 0.76 3.32 11.85
CA GLY A 107 1.67 3.04 10.74
C GLY A 107 1.27 3.79 9.46
N VAL A 108 2.23 3.93 8.55
CA VAL A 108 2.11 4.74 7.33
C VAL A 108 2.19 3.87 6.07
N LEU A 109 1.21 4.04 5.19
CA LEU A 109 1.25 3.57 3.81
C LEU A 109 1.71 4.73 2.92
N ARG A 110 2.89 4.59 2.33
CA ARG A 110 3.47 5.53 1.37
C ARG A 110 3.16 5.09 -0.05
N ILE A 111 2.60 5.98 -0.85
CA ILE A 111 2.08 5.68 -2.19
C ILE A 111 2.74 6.63 -3.18
N PHE A 112 3.26 6.08 -4.27
CA PHE A 112 3.73 6.82 -5.44
C PHE A 112 3.02 6.26 -6.66
N VAL A 113 2.28 7.12 -7.37
CA VAL A 113 1.52 6.73 -8.56
C VAL A 113 1.60 7.83 -9.62
N PRO A 114 1.51 7.48 -10.92
CA PRO A 114 1.36 8.46 -11.99
C PRO A 114 0.11 9.31 -11.78
N TYR A 115 0.24 10.62 -11.98
CA TYR A 115 -0.90 11.55 -11.87
C TYR A 115 -1.77 11.49 -13.13
N GLU A 116 -3.09 11.64 -13.02
CA GLU A 116 -4.05 11.36 -14.11
C GLU A 116 -3.78 12.09 -15.43
N LEU A 117 -3.19 13.29 -15.35
CA LEU A 117 -2.85 14.13 -16.50
C LEU A 117 -1.39 13.96 -16.98
N SER A 118 -0.63 13.06 -16.36
CA SER A 118 0.71 12.67 -16.81
C SER A 118 0.63 11.82 -18.08
N LEU A 119 1.72 11.75 -18.84
CA LEU A 119 1.82 10.79 -19.93
C LEU A 119 1.87 9.35 -19.41
N GLY A 120 2.59 9.13 -18.30
CA GLY A 120 2.78 7.82 -17.70
C GLY A 120 1.48 7.14 -17.29
N ALA A 121 0.49 7.89 -16.81
CA ALA A 121 -0.78 7.34 -16.33
C ALA A 121 -1.52 6.48 -17.35
N TRP A 122 -1.39 6.77 -18.65
CA TRP A 122 -2.13 6.08 -19.72
C TRP A 122 -1.24 5.53 -20.84
N SER A 123 0.08 5.63 -20.73
CA SER A 123 1.01 5.10 -21.74
C SER A 123 1.39 3.65 -21.51
N ASP A 124 1.37 3.17 -20.27
CA ASP A 124 1.62 1.76 -19.94
C ASP A 124 0.34 0.93 -20.16
N PRO A 125 0.37 -0.10 -21.04
CA PRO A 125 -0.81 -0.90 -21.35
C PRO A 125 -1.30 -1.77 -20.20
N THR A 126 -0.54 -1.86 -19.10
CA THR A 126 -0.90 -2.64 -17.91
C THR A 126 -1.59 -1.79 -16.84
N HIS A 127 -1.65 -0.46 -17.01
CA HIS A 127 -2.43 0.40 -16.13
C HIS A 127 -3.92 0.17 -16.37
N VAL A 128 -4.65 -0.09 -15.29
CA VAL A 128 -6.10 -0.28 -15.31
C VAL A 128 -6.86 0.93 -14.76
N ARG A 129 -6.15 1.92 -14.20
CA ARG A 129 -6.70 3.19 -13.70
C ARG A 129 -5.62 4.26 -13.56
N ALA A 130 -6.06 5.50 -13.38
CA ALA A 130 -5.22 6.63 -13.03
C ALA A 130 -5.62 7.25 -11.67
N PHE A 131 -4.76 8.09 -11.11
CA PHE A 131 -4.93 8.70 -9.78
C PHE A 131 -4.91 10.23 -9.80
N ASN A 132 -5.72 10.82 -8.95
CA ASN A 132 -5.83 12.25 -8.71
C ASN A 132 -6.04 12.55 -7.22
N GLU A 133 -6.28 13.82 -6.89
CA GLU A 133 -6.40 14.32 -5.52
C GLU A 133 -7.56 13.70 -4.75
N ARG A 134 -8.57 13.18 -5.47
CA ARG A 134 -9.77 12.57 -4.88
C ARG A 134 -9.70 11.05 -4.81
N SER A 135 -8.73 10.40 -5.46
CA SER A 135 -8.65 8.94 -5.55
C SER A 135 -8.60 8.22 -4.20
N PHE A 136 -8.16 8.89 -3.13
CA PHE A 136 -8.05 8.29 -1.80
C PHE A 136 -9.24 8.57 -0.85
N HIS A 137 -10.26 9.32 -1.28
CA HIS A 137 -11.40 9.67 -0.42
C HIS A 137 -12.15 8.44 0.13
N TYR A 138 -12.34 7.42 -0.71
CA TYR A 138 -13.03 6.17 -0.33
C TYR A 138 -12.28 5.33 0.70
N TYR A 139 -10.96 5.52 0.83
CA TYR A 139 -10.14 4.82 1.83
C TYR A 139 -10.00 5.62 3.14
N THR A 140 -10.54 6.84 3.17
CA THR A 140 -10.41 7.78 4.29
C THR A 140 -11.79 8.14 4.84
N VAL A 141 -12.27 9.36 4.61
CA VAL A 141 -13.56 9.88 5.10
C VAL A 141 -14.76 9.09 4.60
N TRP A 142 -14.63 8.39 3.47
CA TRP A 142 -15.70 7.57 2.87
C TRP A 142 -15.48 6.06 3.04
N SER A 143 -14.66 5.64 4.02
CA SER A 143 -14.39 4.22 4.30
C SER A 143 -15.64 3.40 4.64
N TRP A 144 -16.71 4.05 5.08
CA TRP A 144 -18.03 3.43 5.25
C TRP A 144 -18.55 2.76 3.97
N TYR A 145 -18.20 3.30 2.80
CA TYR A 145 -18.58 2.73 1.50
C TYR A 145 -17.95 1.36 1.26
N LEU A 146 -16.74 1.15 1.80
CA LEU A 146 -16.00 -0.11 1.76
C LEU A 146 -16.41 -1.07 2.89
N GLY A 147 -17.31 -0.65 3.78
CA GLY A 147 -17.76 -1.45 4.92
C GLY A 147 -16.71 -1.67 6.00
N TRP A 148 -15.67 -0.85 6.07
CA TRP A 148 -14.67 -0.91 7.13
C TRP A 148 -15.25 -0.37 8.45
N ARG A 149 -15.21 -1.19 9.50
CA ARG A 149 -15.93 -0.93 10.77
C ARG A 149 -15.05 -0.58 11.96
N THR A 150 -13.73 -0.72 11.85
CA THR A 150 -12.82 -0.55 12.99
C THR A 150 -11.77 0.51 12.74
N HIS A 151 -11.17 0.49 11.55
CA HIS A 151 -10.10 1.40 11.16
C HIS A 151 -10.31 1.88 9.74
N HIS A 152 -9.69 2.99 9.42
CA HIS A 152 -9.53 3.52 8.07
C HIS A 152 -8.18 4.24 7.96
N PHE A 153 -7.91 4.82 6.80
CA PHE A 153 -6.76 5.69 6.64
C PHE A 153 -7.11 7.15 6.94
N ALA A 154 -6.16 7.89 7.51
CA ALA A 154 -6.10 9.34 7.45
C ALA A 154 -5.17 9.75 6.33
N LEU A 155 -5.60 10.67 5.46
CA LEU A 155 -4.70 11.33 4.51
C LEU A 155 -3.86 12.34 5.26
N THR A 156 -2.57 12.03 5.49
CA THR A 156 -1.66 12.88 6.26
C THR A 156 -0.74 13.70 5.37
N LYS A 157 -0.51 13.28 4.13
CA LYS A 157 0.34 13.98 3.18
C LYS A 157 -0.10 13.73 1.74
N MET A 158 -0.08 14.77 0.91
CA MET A 158 -0.28 14.71 -0.53
C MET A 158 0.63 15.74 -1.20
N GLU A 159 1.56 15.27 -2.01
CA GLU A 159 2.51 16.08 -2.77
C GLU A 159 2.47 15.70 -4.25
N PHE A 160 2.91 16.62 -5.11
CA PHE A 160 2.90 16.44 -6.56
C PHE A 160 4.29 16.67 -7.11
N VAL A 161 4.72 15.79 -8.01
CA VAL A 161 6.02 15.86 -8.67
C VAL A 161 5.82 16.52 -10.03
N PRO A 162 6.27 17.77 -10.23
CA PRO A 162 6.10 18.44 -11.51
C PRO A 162 7.08 17.88 -12.56
N THR A 163 6.62 17.84 -13.81
CA THR A 163 7.51 17.69 -14.97
C THR A 163 8.36 18.95 -15.15
N ASP A 164 9.34 18.92 -16.06
CA ASP A 164 10.09 20.15 -16.40
C ASP A 164 9.18 21.24 -16.99
N PHE A 165 8.11 20.84 -17.69
CA PHE A 165 7.07 21.77 -18.13
C PHE A 165 6.32 22.38 -16.93
N GLY A 166 5.89 21.57 -15.96
CA GLY A 166 5.24 22.06 -14.74
C GLY A 166 6.13 22.97 -13.89
N LYS A 167 7.43 22.67 -13.79
CA LYS A 167 8.42 23.55 -13.15
C LYS A 167 8.48 24.91 -13.85
N SER A 168 8.53 24.92 -15.19
CA SER A 168 8.53 26.17 -15.97
C SER A 168 7.28 27.03 -15.78
N LEU A 169 6.14 26.42 -15.46
CA LEU A 169 4.90 27.12 -15.14
C LEU A 169 4.94 27.67 -13.72
N THR A 170 5.46 26.90 -12.77
CA THR A 170 5.69 27.35 -11.39
C THR A 170 6.59 28.58 -11.35
N GLU A 171 7.68 28.57 -12.14
CA GLU A 171 8.59 29.72 -12.28
C GLU A 171 7.92 30.97 -12.87
N LYS A 172 6.83 30.80 -13.63
CA LYS A 172 6.01 31.89 -14.17
C LYS A 172 4.93 32.37 -13.19
N GLY A 173 4.87 31.80 -11.98
CA GLY A 173 3.88 32.15 -10.96
C GLY A 173 2.53 31.48 -11.16
N VAL A 174 2.46 30.35 -11.89
CA VAL A 174 1.24 29.55 -11.97
C VAL A 174 1.04 28.81 -10.64
N GLU A 175 -0.13 28.99 -10.05
CA GLU A 175 -0.49 28.37 -8.77
C GLU A 175 -0.74 26.86 -8.90
N LEU A 176 -0.58 26.13 -7.79
CA LEU A 176 -0.73 24.66 -7.76
C LEU A 176 -2.10 24.20 -8.30
N ASP A 177 -3.17 24.90 -7.97
CA ASP A 177 -4.53 24.56 -8.41
C ASP A 177 -4.70 24.64 -9.95
N GLU A 178 -3.95 25.52 -10.60
CA GLU A 178 -3.89 25.59 -12.07
C GLU A 178 -2.92 24.55 -12.65
N LEU A 179 -1.78 24.30 -11.99
CA LEU A 179 -0.85 23.23 -12.38
C LEU A 179 -1.51 21.86 -12.40
N LEU A 180 -2.29 21.52 -11.36
CA LEU A 180 -2.99 20.25 -11.26
C LEU A 180 -3.98 20.04 -12.41
N ARG A 181 -4.58 21.11 -12.94
CA ARG A 181 -5.49 21.04 -14.09
C ARG A 181 -4.79 21.18 -15.44
N THR A 182 -3.48 21.38 -15.45
CA THR A 182 -2.71 21.56 -16.68
C THR A 182 -2.15 20.22 -17.17
N PRO A 183 -2.54 19.75 -18.36
CA PRO A 183 -2.04 18.50 -18.91
C PRO A 183 -0.52 18.46 -18.95
N ARG A 184 0.07 17.35 -18.46
CA ARG A 184 1.53 17.08 -18.44
C ARG A 184 2.34 18.01 -17.53
N ALA A 185 1.71 18.84 -16.70
CA ALA A 185 2.43 19.65 -15.72
C ALA A 185 2.92 18.79 -14.53
N ILE A 186 2.14 17.79 -14.14
CA ILE A 186 2.46 16.87 -13.04
C ILE A 186 2.72 15.47 -13.61
N GLU A 187 3.81 14.86 -13.16
CA GLU A 187 4.22 13.50 -13.54
C GLU A 187 3.64 12.46 -12.59
N GLN A 188 3.85 12.66 -11.29
CA GLN A 188 3.49 11.72 -10.24
C GLN A 188 2.88 12.44 -9.05
N MET A 189 2.12 11.70 -8.24
CA MET A 189 1.69 12.13 -6.92
C MET A 189 2.26 11.22 -5.84
N TYR A 190 2.63 11.81 -4.71
CA TYR A 190 3.07 11.15 -3.51
C TYR A 190 2.04 11.31 -2.41
N VAL A 191 1.64 10.21 -1.77
CA VAL A 191 0.62 10.21 -0.73
C VAL A 191 1.08 9.41 0.49
N GLU A 192 0.81 9.95 1.67
CA GLU A 192 0.92 9.19 2.93
C GLU A 192 -0.47 9.02 3.55
N LEU A 193 -0.78 7.76 3.85
CA LEU A 193 -1.99 7.33 4.52
C LEU A 193 -1.65 6.68 5.86
N THR A 194 -2.12 7.25 6.96
CA THR A 194 -1.88 6.69 8.31
C THR A 194 -3.07 5.86 8.77
N LYS A 195 -2.87 4.63 9.25
CA LYS A 195 -3.97 3.84 9.82
C LYS A 195 -4.41 4.43 11.15
N GLN A 196 -5.70 4.69 11.30
CA GLN A 196 -6.31 5.13 12.54
C GLN A 196 -7.64 4.41 12.82
N ALA A 197 -8.03 4.34 14.10
CA ALA A 197 -9.35 3.84 14.47
C ALA A 197 -10.44 4.80 13.99
N LEU A 198 -11.62 4.26 13.68
CA LEU A 198 -12.78 5.10 13.38
C LEU A 198 -13.16 5.94 14.60
N SER A 199 -13.51 7.21 14.36
CA SER A 199 -14.14 8.03 15.40
C SER A 199 -15.55 7.50 15.72
N PRO A 200 -16.13 7.86 16.88
CA PRO A 200 -17.53 7.53 17.18
C PRO A 200 -18.51 8.04 16.12
N GLU A 201 -18.20 9.15 15.46
CA GLU A 201 -19.00 9.68 14.36
C GLU A 201 -18.87 8.81 13.10
N ASP A 202 -17.64 8.48 12.69
CA ASP A 202 -17.40 7.63 11.52
C ASP A 202 -18.02 6.23 11.68
N LEU A 203 -17.96 5.67 12.89
CA LEU A 203 -18.60 4.40 13.20
C LEU A 203 -20.12 4.48 13.04
N ARG A 204 -20.75 5.54 13.56
CA ARG A 204 -22.19 5.77 13.40
C ARG A 204 -22.60 5.93 11.93
N VAL A 205 -21.82 6.68 11.15
CA VAL A 205 -22.05 6.84 9.70
C VAL A 205 -21.95 5.48 9.00
N THR A 206 -20.95 4.70 9.35
CA THR A 206 -20.73 3.34 8.83
C THR A 206 -21.89 2.42 9.12
N GLU A 207 -22.34 2.35 10.38
CA GLU A 207 -23.47 1.53 10.81
C GLU A 207 -24.76 1.94 10.08
N THR A 208 -25.05 3.25 10.04
CA THR A 208 -26.24 3.79 9.35
C THR A 208 -26.27 3.39 7.87
N PHE A 209 -25.14 3.53 7.18
CA PHE A 209 -25.04 3.16 5.76
C PHE A 209 -25.26 1.65 5.55
N LEU A 210 -24.66 0.82 6.39
CA LEU A 210 -24.71 -0.64 6.24
C LEU A 210 -26.09 -1.21 6.61
N ASP A 211 -26.78 -0.63 7.58
CA ASP A 211 -28.13 -1.03 7.94
C ASP A 211 -29.15 -0.65 6.87
N GLY A 212 -28.94 0.50 6.20
CA GLY A 212 -29.75 0.91 5.04
C GLY A 212 -29.59 0.04 3.78
N ARG A 213 -28.62 -0.89 3.76
CA ARG A 213 -28.43 -1.86 2.67
C ARG A 213 -29.14 -3.20 2.90
N ARG A 214 -29.75 -3.40 4.07
CA ARG A 214 -30.47 -4.63 4.43
C ARG A 214 -31.91 -4.63 3.93
#